data_AF-A0A7C9A564-F1
#
_entry.id   AF-A0A7C9A564-F1
#
_cell.length_a   1.000
_cell.length_b   1.000
_cell.length_c   1.000
_cell.angle_alpha   90.00
_cell.angle_beta   90.00
_cell.angle_gamma   90.00
#
_symmetry.space_group_name_H-M   'P 1'
#
loop_
_entity.id
_entity.type
_entity.pdbx_description
1 polymer ?
#
loop_
_entity_poly.entity_id
_entity_poly.type
_entity_poly.pdbx_seq_one_letter_code
_entity_poly.pdbx_strand_id
1 'polypeptide(L)'
;MAEVPSLLTLCLDALKDHILYGDDDDDDGVLQGIYELPAELFDCLLRQLPALALHKLQSQMPSEVQSDFDIDYACAGSGRKRTRHGKFDAAWKVLFYLRWPELTEHLPYDPLAGKNVMECESINDWRQKYWEMHVQNCFDAAAERAMLPSFDGRIGEIIVPDALIKAIGFQKKCSVYVYSRLHDHCQGFGAYTRFLRLPNVFCNVETCHLLTNSRLQGLLVRRICSKMHVDGLCKILYQNRETITSLQFVNCNISLDFFDAICDALAMEDSPIHGVKHFAVRSSKLIESNPVSLPPKLVSFLSSGYLVSLLSWHSIVYNTLQS
;
A
#
# COMPACT_ATOMS: atom_id res chain seq x y z
N MET A 1 9.56 34.23 22.35
CA MET A 1 10.67 33.57 23.07
C MET A 1 10.42 32.08 22.93
N ALA A 2 11.35 31.32 22.34
CA ALA A 2 11.20 29.86 22.29
C ALA A 2 11.39 29.31 23.72
N GLU A 3 10.46 28.49 24.19
CA GLU A 3 10.60 27.78 25.47
C GLU A 3 11.87 26.93 25.44
N VAL A 4 12.64 26.97 26.54
CA VAL A 4 13.83 26.12 26.68
C VAL A 4 13.34 24.67 26.78
N PRO A 5 13.78 23.76 25.89
CA PRO A 5 13.33 22.38 25.90
C PRO A 5 13.72 21.72 27.22
N SER A 6 12.80 20.95 27.79
CA SER A 6 13.04 20.19 29.01
C SER A 6 14.12 19.13 28.78
N LEU A 7 14.82 18.71 29.85
CA LEU A 7 15.77 17.59 29.77
C LEU A 7 15.13 16.34 29.17
N LEU A 8 13.87 16.06 29.53
CA LEU A 8 13.11 14.94 28.99
C LEU A 8 12.94 15.07 27.46
N THR A 9 12.58 16.25 26.97
CA THR A 9 12.44 16.50 25.52
C THR A 9 13.76 16.27 24.79
N LEU A 10 14.87 16.77 25.33
CA LEU A 10 16.20 16.57 24.76
C LEU A 10 16.59 15.08 24.72
N CYS A 11 16.29 14.32 25.77
CA CYS A 11 16.54 12.88 25.81
C CYS A 11 15.68 12.12 24.78
N LEU A 12 14.39 12.45 24.67
CA LEU A 12 13.50 11.82 23.71
C LEU A 12 13.90 12.14 22.25
N ASP A 13 14.31 13.38 21.98
CA ASP A 13 14.82 13.77 20.66
C ASP A 13 16.12 13.02 20.31
N ALA A 14 17.01 12.85 21.28
CA ALA A 14 18.23 12.06 21.10
C ALA A 14 17.93 10.58 20.80
N LEU A 15 16.98 9.97 21.53
CA LEU A 15 16.54 8.60 21.27
C LEU A 15 15.88 8.46 19.89
N LYS A 16 15.07 9.44 19.49
CA LYS A 16 14.45 9.48 18.16
C LYS A 16 15.50 9.53 17.04
N ASP A 17 16.50 10.39 17.18
CA ASP A 17 17.60 10.49 16.22
C ASP A 17 18.39 9.19 16.14
N HIS A 18 18.64 8.57 17.29
CA HIS A 18 19.30 7.28 17.37
C HIS A 18 18.50 6.17 16.66
N ILE A 19 17.19 6.06 16.88
CA ILE A 19 16.34 5.08 16.17
C ILE A 19 16.36 5.32 14.65
N LEU A 20 16.40 6.59 14.22
CA LEU A 20 16.36 6.93 12.79
C LEU A 20 17.68 6.67 12.07
N TYR A 21 18.79 7.07 12.69
CA TYR A 21 20.10 7.23 12.06
C TYR A 21 21.20 6.35 12.66
N GLY A 22 20.93 5.60 13.73
CA GLY A 22 21.85 4.59 14.25
C GLY A 22 22.11 3.52 13.19
N ASP A 23 23.34 3.03 13.14
CA ASP A 23 23.74 1.95 12.25
C ASP A 23 23.16 0.62 12.78
N ASP A 24 22.59 -0.19 11.88
CA ASP A 24 21.88 -1.43 12.23
C ASP A 24 22.81 -2.54 12.77
N ASP A 25 24.15 -2.36 12.72
CA ASP A 25 25.14 -3.41 13.00
C ASP A 25 25.88 -3.27 14.37
N ASP A 26 25.80 -2.13 15.07
CA ASP A 26 26.62 -1.86 16.28
C ASP A 26 25.84 -1.34 17.52
N ASP A 27 24.52 -1.14 17.45
CA ASP A 27 23.74 -0.38 18.46
C ASP A 27 22.60 -1.14 19.17
N ASP A 28 22.64 -2.47 19.16
CA ASP A 28 21.62 -3.33 19.81
C ASP A 28 21.40 -3.00 21.29
N GLY A 29 22.43 -2.53 21.99
CA GLY A 29 22.35 -2.20 23.42
C GLY A 29 21.43 -1.01 23.74
N VAL A 30 21.37 -0.01 22.87
CA VAL A 30 20.52 1.18 23.10
C VAL A 30 19.07 0.89 22.76
N LEU A 31 18.81 0.16 21.67
CA LEU A 31 17.46 -0.30 21.31
C LEU A 31 16.89 -1.22 22.39
N GLN A 32 17.69 -2.13 22.94
CA GLN A 32 17.27 -2.97 24.05
C GLN A 32 16.91 -2.14 25.29
N GLY A 33 17.73 -1.15 25.63
CA GLY A 33 17.45 -0.21 26.71
C GLY A 33 16.16 0.59 26.54
N ILE A 34 15.72 0.85 25.29
CA ILE A 34 14.44 1.52 25.01
C ILE A 34 13.25 0.64 25.42
N TYR A 35 13.30 -0.67 25.20
CA TYR A 35 12.21 -1.57 25.59
C TYR A 35 12.11 -1.76 27.12
N GLU A 36 13.23 -1.58 27.82
CA GLU A 36 13.34 -1.62 29.28
C GLU A 36 12.86 -0.33 29.96
N LEU A 37 12.57 0.73 29.20
CA LEU A 37 12.05 1.98 29.76
C LEU A 37 10.75 1.76 30.57
N PRO A 38 10.56 2.53 31.66
CA PRO A 38 9.27 2.65 32.32
C PRO A 38 8.15 2.95 31.31
N ALA A 39 6.97 2.37 31.54
CA ALA A 39 5.87 2.40 30.58
C ALA A 39 5.46 3.84 30.22
N GLU A 40 5.49 4.77 31.17
CA GLU A 40 5.16 6.17 30.94
C GLU A 40 6.16 6.85 30.01
N LEU A 41 7.45 6.55 30.15
CA LEU A 41 8.51 7.12 29.30
C LEU A 41 8.49 6.51 27.90
N PHE A 42 8.29 5.20 27.80
CA PHE A 42 8.12 4.51 26.53
C PHE A 42 6.89 5.05 25.76
N ASP A 43 5.76 5.24 26.45
CA ASP A 43 4.56 5.80 25.84
C ASP A 43 4.76 7.24 25.35
N CYS A 44 5.45 8.06 26.14
CA CYS A 44 5.82 9.42 25.74
C CYS A 44 6.71 9.41 24.50
N LEU A 45 7.67 8.49 24.41
CA LEU A 45 8.50 8.29 23.23
C LEU A 45 7.65 7.94 22.01
N LEU A 46 6.81 6.89 22.08
CA LEU A 46 5.99 6.45 20.95
C LEU A 46 5.12 7.56 20.35
N ARG A 47 4.58 8.47 21.18
CA ARG A 47 3.76 9.60 20.71
C ARG A 47 4.54 10.67 19.96
N GLN A 48 5.86 10.71 20.12
CA GLN A 48 6.74 11.71 19.52
C GLN A 48 7.53 11.16 18.33
N LEU A 49 7.56 9.83 18.16
CA LEU A 49 8.27 9.21 17.05
C LEU A 49 7.57 9.49 15.72
N PRO A 50 8.32 9.91 14.68
CA PRO A 50 7.78 9.92 13.33
C PRO A 50 7.61 8.50 12.80
N ALA A 51 6.87 8.37 11.70
CA ALA A 51 6.51 7.07 11.12
C ALA A 51 7.71 6.15 10.86
N LEU A 52 8.81 6.65 10.30
CA LEU A 52 9.98 5.80 10.03
C LEU A 52 10.63 5.29 11.33
N ALA A 53 10.76 6.14 12.35
CA ALA A 53 11.33 5.74 13.63
C ALA A 53 10.42 4.73 14.33
N LEU A 54 9.12 4.98 14.33
CA LEU A 54 8.12 4.08 14.90
C LEU A 54 8.14 2.71 14.20
N HIS A 55 8.32 2.71 12.87
CA HIS A 55 8.46 1.49 12.09
C HIS A 55 9.72 0.71 12.45
N LYS A 56 10.89 1.38 12.49
CA LYS A 56 12.15 0.73 12.86
C LYS A 56 12.07 0.10 14.26
N LEU A 57 11.61 0.89 15.24
CA LEU A 57 11.40 0.41 16.60
C LEU A 57 10.43 -0.77 16.66
N GLN A 58 9.31 -0.72 15.94
CA GLN A 58 8.38 -1.86 15.94
C GLN A 58 8.91 -3.10 15.20
N SER A 59 9.74 -2.92 14.17
CA SER A 59 10.35 -4.04 13.40
C SER A 59 11.46 -4.76 14.16
N GLN A 60 12.22 -4.04 14.99
CA GLN A 60 13.37 -4.56 15.76
C GLN A 60 12.96 -5.05 17.15
N MET A 61 11.67 -5.23 17.39
CA MET A 61 11.14 -5.60 18.69
C MET A 61 11.36 -7.10 18.96
N PRO A 62 12.09 -7.49 20.03
CA PRO A 62 12.41 -8.90 20.30
C PRO A 62 11.16 -9.78 20.47
N SER A 63 11.23 -11.03 20.01
CA SER A 63 10.12 -11.98 20.09
C SER A 63 9.74 -12.34 21.53
N GLU A 64 10.70 -12.40 22.47
CA GLU A 64 10.39 -12.65 23.89
C GLU A 64 9.54 -11.52 24.47
N VAL A 65 9.90 -10.29 24.10
CA VAL A 65 9.23 -9.06 24.49
C VAL A 65 7.83 -9.00 23.83
N GLN A 66 7.68 -9.43 22.57
CA GLN A 66 6.36 -9.58 21.92
C GLN A 66 5.44 -10.56 22.68
N SER A 67 5.98 -11.68 23.20
CA SER A 67 5.19 -12.68 23.92
C SER A 67 4.70 -12.19 25.29
N ASP A 68 5.52 -11.44 26.04
CA ASP A 68 5.09 -10.72 27.26
C ASP A 68 4.03 -9.65 26.96
N PHE A 69 3.92 -9.23 25.70
CA PHE A 69 2.86 -8.36 25.19
C PHE A 69 1.68 -9.09 24.53
N ASP A 70 1.69 -10.41 24.39
CA ASP A 70 0.56 -11.18 23.85
C ASP A 70 -0.16 -12.03 24.92
N ILE A 71 0.48 -12.28 26.06
CA ILE A 71 -0.09 -13.01 27.20
C ILE A 71 -1.03 -12.09 28.00
N ASP A 72 -2.23 -11.79 27.49
CA ASP A 72 -3.36 -11.37 28.34
C ASP A 72 -4.76 -11.67 27.76
N TYR A 73 -4.86 -12.55 26.77
CA TYR A 73 -6.16 -12.95 26.19
C TYR A 73 -6.82 -14.17 26.86
N ALA A 74 -6.18 -14.78 27.85
CA ALA A 74 -6.70 -15.99 28.49
C ALA A 74 -6.52 -15.99 30.02
N CYS A 75 -7.15 -15.04 30.71
CA CYS A 75 -7.77 -15.31 32.02
C CYS A 75 -8.55 -14.08 32.53
N ALA A 76 -9.86 -14.26 32.67
CA ALA A 76 -10.71 -13.30 33.36
C ALA A 76 -10.35 -13.25 34.86
N GLY A 77 -9.90 -12.09 35.34
CA GLY A 77 -9.88 -11.80 36.78
C GLY A 77 -8.76 -10.85 37.23
N SER A 78 -9.10 -9.57 37.34
CA SER A 78 -8.40 -8.50 38.08
C SER A 78 -7.11 -7.91 37.48
N GLY A 79 -7.11 -6.58 37.29
CA GLY A 79 -5.91 -5.76 37.08
C GLY A 79 -5.48 -5.56 35.62
N ARG A 80 -6.24 -4.79 34.83
CA ARG A 80 -5.92 -4.44 33.42
C ARG A 80 -4.57 -3.72 33.28
N LYS A 81 -3.46 -4.45 33.09
CA LYS A 81 -2.26 -3.89 32.48
C LYS A 81 -2.48 -3.92 30.98
N ARG A 82 -2.87 -2.77 30.40
CA ARG A 82 -3.06 -2.65 28.95
C ARG A 82 -1.77 -3.01 28.22
N THR A 83 -1.85 -4.06 27.40
CA THR A 83 -0.87 -4.51 26.42
C THR A 83 -0.23 -3.38 25.62
N ARG A 84 1.12 -3.35 25.51
CA ARG A 84 1.86 -2.29 24.79
C ARG A 84 1.61 -2.28 23.27
N HIS A 85 1.21 -3.39 22.65
CA HIS A 85 0.80 -3.43 21.23
C HIS A 85 -0.34 -2.45 20.90
N GLY A 86 -1.30 -2.26 21.82
CA GLY A 86 -2.38 -1.28 21.65
C GLY A 86 -1.90 0.19 21.62
N LYS A 87 -0.65 0.46 22.03
CA LYS A 87 -0.06 1.80 22.03
C LYS A 87 0.70 2.12 20.75
N PHE A 88 1.35 1.14 20.13
CA PHE A 88 1.89 1.29 18.78
C PHE A 88 0.77 1.59 17.79
N ASP A 89 -0.31 0.81 17.83
CA ASP A 89 -1.46 1.03 16.96
C ASP A 89 -2.09 2.42 17.16
N ALA A 90 -2.20 2.88 18.41
CA ALA A 90 -2.63 4.24 18.73
C ALA A 90 -1.67 5.32 18.19
N ALA A 91 -0.35 5.12 18.27
CA ALA A 91 0.64 6.04 17.71
C ALA A 91 0.54 6.10 16.19
N TRP A 92 0.40 4.96 15.51
CA TRP A 92 0.16 4.88 14.07
C TRP A 92 -1.13 5.59 13.66
N LYS A 93 -2.22 5.40 14.41
CA LYS A 93 -3.49 6.08 14.19
C LYS A 93 -3.34 7.60 14.27
N VAL A 94 -2.63 8.11 15.28
CA VAL A 94 -2.34 9.55 15.42
C VAL A 94 -1.52 10.07 14.23
N LEU A 95 -0.46 9.35 13.84
CA LEU A 95 0.37 9.72 12.68
C LEU A 95 -0.42 9.74 11.38
N PHE A 96 -1.34 8.78 11.19
CA PHE A 96 -2.20 8.72 10.01
C PHE A 96 -3.09 9.96 9.91
N TYR A 97 -3.80 10.30 10.99
CA TYR A 97 -4.71 11.45 11.01
C TYR A 97 -3.98 12.79 10.95
N LEU A 98 -2.78 12.89 11.53
CA LEU A 98 -1.96 14.09 11.42
C LEU A 98 -1.55 14.37 9.96
N ARG A 99 -1.30 13.32 9.18
CA ARG A 99 -0.82 13.44 7.80
C ARG A 99 -1.94 13.60 6.77
N TRP A 100 -3.09 12.98 7.01
CA TRP A 100 -4.25 13.02 6.09
C TRP A 100 -5.54 13.41 6.81
N PRO A 101 -5.66 14.66 7.29
CA PRO A 101 -6.85 15.12 8.01
C PRO A 101 -8.11 15.10 7.13
N GLU A 102 -7.99 15.30 5.82
CA GLU A 102 -9.14 15.37 4.90
C GLU A 102 -9.86 14.01 4.76
N LEU A 103 -9.12 12.91 4.94
CA LEU A 103 -9.68 11.55 4.92
C LEU A 103 -10.46 11.22 6.21
N THR A 104 -10.45 12.12 7.20
CA THR A 104 -11.19 11.97 8.47
C THR A 104 -12.57 12.60 8.44
N GLU A 105 -12.73 13.68 7.67
CA GLU A 105 -13.99 14.44 7.57
C GLU A 105 -14.97 13.79 6.58
N HIS A 106 -14.46 13.04 5.62
CA HIS A 106 -15.24 12.35 4.59
C HIS A 106 -15.07 10.83 4.71
N LEU A 107 -15.56 10.23 5.80
CA LEU A 107 -15.98 8.83 5.74
C LEU A 107 -17.30 8.78 4.96
N PRO A 108 -17.32 8.37 3.68
CA PRO A 108 -18.54 8.34 2.90
C PRO A 108 -19.30 7.08 3.33
N TYR A 109 -20.41 7.27 4.04
CA TYR A 109 -21.42 6.23 4.17
C TYR A 109 -22.08 6.06 2.80
N ASP A 110 -21.72 5.00 2.06
CA ASP A 110 -22.42 4.61 0.84
C ASP A 110 -23.59 3.66 1.21
N PRO A 111 -24.86 4.06 1.01
CA PRO A 111 -26.02 3.22 1.34
C PRO A 111 -26.19 2.01 0.41
N LEU A 112 -25.49 1.96 -0.74
CA LEU A 112 -25.66 0.92 -1.76
C LEU A 112 -24.60 -0.19 -1.70
N ALA A 113 -23.49 0.06 -1.02
CA ALA A 113 -22.57 -0.98 -0.59
C ALA A 113 -22.83 -1.20 0.91
N GLY A 114 -23.53 -2.27 1.27
CA GLY A 114 -23.75 -2.64 2.69
C GLY A 114 -22.47 -2.99 3.47
N LYS A 115 -21.31 -2.44 3.08
CA LYS A 115 -20.00 -2.46 3.74
C LYS A 115 -19.19 -1.27 3.21
N ASN A 116 -18.44 -0.62 4.10
CA ASN A 116 -17.41 0.36 3.72
C ASN A 116 -16.41 -0.32 2.76
N VAL A 117 -16.09 0.33 1.63
CA VAL A 117 -15.09 -0.16 0.65
C VAL A 117 -13.69 -0.32 1.30
N MET A 118 -13.50 0.23 2.52
CA MET A 118 -12.28 0.15 3.32
C MET A 118 -12.47 -0.61 4.66
N GLU A 119 -13.50 -1.43 4.79
CA GLU A 119 -13.63 -2.41 5.89
C GLU A 119 -13.42 -3.82 5.34
N CYS A 120 -12.17 -4.10 4.98
CA CYS A 120 -11.66 -5.47 5.02
C CYS A 120 -11.46 -5.84 6.49
N GLU A 121 -11.88 -7.05 6.88
CA GLU A 121 -12.08 -7.54 8.25
C GLU A 121 -10.81 -7.65 9.15
N SER A 122 -9.68 -6.99 8.81
CA SER A 122 -8.54 -6.78 9.71
C SER A 122 -8.63 -5.39 10.37
N ILE A 123 -9.57 -5.26 11.30
CA ILE A 123 -9.97 -3.98 11.91
C ILE A 123 -8.80 -3.47 12.79
N ASN A 124 -8.05 -2.49 12.29
CA ASN A 124 -6.98 -1.71 12.96
C ASN A 124 -5.55 -2.25 12.84
N ASP A 125 -5.05 -2.44 11.61
CA ASP A 125 -3.61 -2.32 11.38
C ASP A 125 -3.30 -0.92 10.83
N TRP A 126 -3.14 0.07 11.73
CA TRP A 126 -2.85 1.45 11.32
C TRP A 126 -1.47 1.59 10.68
N ARG A 127 -0.52 0.73 11.02
CA ARG A 127 0.80 0.66 10.37
C ARG A 127 0.65 0.31 8.90
N GLN A 128 -0.10 -0.75 8.60
CA GLN A 128 -0.43 -1.17 7.25
C GLN A 128 -1.08 -0.04 6.45
N LYS A 129 -2.14 0.57 6.99
CA LYS A 129 -2.85 1.69 6.33
C LYS A 129 -1.94 2.87 6.05
N TYR A 130 -1.09 3.24 7.01
CA TYR A 130 -0.15 4.35 6.85
C TYR A 130 0.83 4.08 5.71
N TRP A 131 1.46 2.91 5.69
CA TRP A 131 2.48 2.58 4.69
C TRP A 131 1.89 2.35 3.30
N GLU A 132 0.72 1.72 3.20
CA GLU A 132 -0.01 1.60 1.94
C GLU A 132 -0.32 2.97 1.33
N MET A 133 -0.88 3.89 2.14
CA MET A 133 -1.18 5.25 1.68
C MET A 133 0.09 6.03 1.33
N HIS A 134 1.17 5.86 2.09
CA HIS A 134 2.46 6.47 1.77
C HIS A 134 2.98 5.99 0.41
N VAL A 135 3.01 4.67 0.17
CA VAL A 135 3.44 4.10 -1.11
C VAL A 135 2.56 4.59 -2.26
N GLN A 136 1.24 4.64 -2.07
CA GLN A 136 0.33 5.19 -3.07
C GLN A 136 0.67 6.65 -3.42
N ASN A 137 0.96 7.49 -2.42
CA ASN A 137 1.36 8.88 -2.67
C ASN A 137 2.70 8.98 -3.41
N CYS A 138 3.64 8.07 -3.14
CA CYS A 138 4.90 7.99 -3.90
C CYS A 138 4.65 7.62 -5.36
N PHE A 139 3.76 6.66 -5.64
CA PHE A 139 3.36 6.32 -7.02
C PHE A 139 2.62 7.46 -7.71
N ASP A 140 1.73 8.17 -7.01
CA ASP A 140 1.01 9.31 -7.59
C ASP A 140 1.99 10.44 -7.95
N ALA A 141 2.91 10.79 -7.05
CA ALA A 141 3.96 11.79 -7.33
C ALA A 141 4.91 11.34 -8.46
N ALA A 142 5.27 10.05 -8.49
CA ALA A 142 6.08 9.51 -9.56
C ALA A 142 5.34 9.53 -10.91
N ALA A 143 4.02 9.34 -10.92
CA ALA A 143 3.22 9.42 -12.13
C ALA A 143 3.29 10.81 -12.75
N GLU A 144 3.18 11.86 -11.92
CA GLU A 144 3.33 13.25 -12.35
C GLU A 144 4.68 13.51 -13.00
N ARG A 145 5.76 12.96 -12.42
CA ARG A 145 7.10 13.09 -13.01
C ARG A 145 7.24 12.30 -14.32
N ALA A 146 6.68 11.10 -14.38
CA ALA A 146 6.74 10.22 -15.54
C ALA A 146 5.92 10.74 -16.74
N MET A 147 4.97 11.65 -16.50
CA MET A 147 4.22 12.34 -17.56
C MET A 147 5.03 13.43 -18.27
N LEU A 148 6.20 13.80 -17.77
CA LEU A 148 7.03 14.85 -18.37
C LEU A 148 7.83 14.33 -19.57
N PRO A 149 7.99 15.11 -20.66
CA PRO A 149 8.74 14.68 -21.84
C PRO A 149 10.22 14.33 -21.58
N SER A 150 10.78 14.83 -20.47
CA SER A 150 12.17 14.59 -20.06
C SER A 150 12.36 13.26 -19.34
N PHE A 151 11.30 12.48 -19.11
CA PHE A 151 11.39 11.24 -18.37
C PHE A 151 12.11 10.18 -19.21
N ASP A 152 13.14 9.56 -18.64
CA ASP A 152 14.03 8.61 -19.32
C ASP A 152 13.52 7.15 -19.27
N GLY A 153 12.33 6.94 -18.70
CA GLY A 153 11.69 5.63 -18.61
C GLY A 153 12.06 4.83 -17.37
N ARG A 154 13.01 5.26 -16.53
CA ARG A 154 13.43 4.55 -15.31
C ARG A 154 12.58 4.94 -14.11
N ILE A 155 11.57 4.14 -13.82
CA ILE A 155 10.56 4.43 -12.80
C ILE A 155 11.13 4.35 -11.39
N GLY A 156 11.95 3.34 -11.11
CA GLY A 156 12.57 3.14 -9.81
C GLY A 156 13.48 4.30 -9.44
N GLU A 157 14.07 4.97 -10.43
CA GLU A 157 14.99 6.10 -10.29
C GLU A 157 14.28 7.45 -10.13
N ILE A 158 12.94 7.48 -10.22
CA ILE A 158 12.18 8.72 -10.03
C ILE A 158 12.40 9.24 -8.61
N ILE A 159 12.86 10.48 -8.53
CA ILE A 159 13.09 11.18 -7.26
C ILE A 159 11.74 11.47 -6.60
N VAL A 160 11.58 10.99 -5.37
CA VAL A 160 10.41 11.24 -4.54
C VAL A 160 10.50 12.67 -3.96
N PRO A 161 9.40 13.45 -3.99
CA PRO A 161 9.40 14.80 -3.42
C PRO A 161 9.84 14.85 -1.95
N ASP A 162 10.66 15.84 -1.60
CA ASP A 162 11.15 16.06 -0.23
C ASP A 162 10.03 16.14 0.81
N ALA A 163 8.83 16.59 0.42
CA ALA A 163 7.66 16.60 1.30
C ALA A 163 7.25 15.20 1.77
N LEU A 164 7.30 14.18 0.91
CA LEU A 164 6.95 12.80 1.26
C LEU A 164 8.03 12.15 2.14
N ILE A 165 9.30 12.51 1.92
CA ILE A 165 10.45 12.07 2.73
C ILE A 165 10.36 12.70 4.14
N LYS A 166 10.09 14.01 4.22
CA LYS A 166 9.88 14.69 5.49
C LYS A 166 8.66 14.15 6.23
N ALA A 167 7.60 13.75 5.52
CA ALA A 167 6.37 13.23 6.13
C ALA A 167 6.56 11.90 6.86
N ILE A 168 7.56 11.08 6.48
CA ILE A 168 7.95 9.88 7.25
C ILE A 168 8.92 10.19 8.39
N GLY A 169 9.31 11.46 8.54
CA GLY A 169 10.22 11.99 9.55
C GLY A 169 11.69 11.84 9.23
N PHE A 170 12.04 11.45 7.99
CA PHE A 170 13.42 11.41 7.57
C PHE A 170 13.89 12.82 7.19
N GLN A 171 14.92 13.30 7.88
CA GLN A 171 15.62 14.54 7.54
C GLN A 171 16.99 14.20 6.94
N LYS A 172 17.40 14.95 5.91
CA LYS A 172 18.72 14.84 5.29
C LYS A 172 19.79 15.33 6.27
N LYS A 173 20.33 14.43 7.09
CA LYS A 173 21.45 14.72 8.01
C LYS A 173 22.81 14.33 7.43
N CYS A 174 22.85 13.36 6.51
CA CYS A 174 24.08 12.86 5.85
C CYS A 174 23.97 12.89 4.32
N SER A 175 25.11 12.77 3.63
CA SER A 175 25.23 12.75 2.15
C SER A 175 24.64 11.51 1.47
N VAL A 176 24.17 10.53 2.25
CA VAL A 176 23.53 9.30 1.75
C VAL A 176 22.03 9.57 1.57
N TYR A 177 21.58 9.56 0.32
CA TYR A 177 20.21 9.85 -0.08
C TYR A 177 19.28 8.63 0.11
N VAL A 178 19.22 8.09 1.33
CA VAL A 178 18.29 7.00 1.67
C VAL A 178 16.86 7.52 1.53
N TYR A 179 15.99 6.74 0.88
CA TYR A 179 14.60 7.12 0.56
C TYR A 179 14.47 8.32 -0.40
N SER A 180 15.39 8.48 -1.35
CA SER A 180 15.28 9.55 -2.35
C SER A 180 14.55 9.11 -3.60
N ARG A 181 14.54 7.81 -3.88
CA ARG A 181 14.01 7.23 -5.13
C ARG A 181 12.81 6.35 -4.85
N LEU A 182 11.92 6.22 -5.83
CA LEU A 182 10.74 5.36 -5.71
C LEU A 182 11.12 3.92 -5.34
N HIS A 183 12.22 3.41 -5.89
CA HIS A 183 12.81 2.12 -5.52
C HIS A 183 12.97 1.94 -4.01
N ASP A 184 13.56 2.93 -3.32
CA ASP A 184 13.87 2.84 -1.90
C ASP A 184 12.60 2.71 -1.06
N HIS A 185 11.54 3.43 -1.44
CA HIS A 185 10.25 3.37 -0.77
C HIS A 185 9.53 2.05 -1.03
N CYS A 186 9.61 1.52 -2.25
CA CYS A 186 9.07 0.21 -2.59
C CYS A 186 9.81 -0.92 -1.87
N GLN A 187 11.14 -0.83 -1.76
CA GLN A 187 11.95 -1.79 -1.03
C GLN A 187 11.61 -1.76 0.47
N GLY A 188 11.55 -0.58 1.09
CA GLY A 188 11.29 -0.43 2.52
C GLY A 188 9.84 -0.70 2.94
N PHE A 189 8.87 -0.32 2.10
CA PHE A 189 7.46 -0.26 2.50
C PHE A 189 6.50 -1.00 1.55
N GLY A 190 6.99 -1.54 0.42
CA GLY A 190 6.15 -2.24 -0.56
C GLY A 190 5.42 -3.45 0.02
N ALA A 191 6.00 -4.11 1.04
CA ALA A 191 5.38 -5.24 1.74
C ALA A 191 4.06 -4.90 2.46
N TYR A 192 3.80 -3.62 2.74
CA TYR A 192 2.56 -3.13 3.34
C TYR A 192 1.49 -2.78 2.30
N THR A 193 1.80 -2.86 1.00
CA THR A 193 0.84 -2.53 -0.06
C THR A 193 -0.07 -3.73 -0.32
N ARG A 194 -1.38 -3.57 -0.06
CA ARG A 194 -2.44 -4.51 -0.45
C ARG A 194 -3.30 -3.91 -1.55
N PHE A 195 -3.54 -2.60 -1.50
CA PHE A 195 -4.31 -1.87 -2.49
C PHE A 195 -3.41 -0.87 -3.19
N LEU A 196 -3.44 -0.89 -4.53
CA LEU A 196 -2.69 0.07 -5.33
C LEU A 196 -3.48 0.54 -6.54
N ARG A 197 -3.35 1.82 -6.84
CA ARG A 197 -3.86 2.44 -8.06
C ARG A 197 -2.69 2.75 -8.97
N LEU A 198 -2.66 2.10 -10.13
CA LEU A 198 -1.59 2.23 -11.11
C LEU A 198 -2.09 2.88 -12.41
N PRO A 199 -1.59 4.07 -12.79
CA PRO A 199 -1.68 4.52 -14.18
C PRO A 199 -0.83 3.64 -15.11
N ASN A 200 -1.19 3.65 -16.40
CA ASN A 200 -0.56 2.88 -17.48
C ASN A 200 0.97 2.94 -17.52
N VAL A 201 1.58 4.07 -17.16
CA VAL A 201 3.03 4.25 -17.14
C VAL A 201 3.74 3.24 -16.22
N PHE A 202 3.07 2.72 -15.20
CA PHE A 202 3.59 1.70 -14.28
C PHE A 202 3.20 0.27 -14.67
N CYS A 203 2.53 0.06 -15.79
CA CYS A 203 2.23 -1.29 -16.26
C CYS A 203 3.40 -1.81 -17.10
N ASN A 204 4.53 -2.08 -16.45
CA ASN A 204 5.75 -2.59 -17.07
C ASN A 204 6.55 -3.50 -16.14
N VAL A 205 7.62 -4.08 -16.69
CA VAL A 205 8.46 -5.06 -16.00
C VAL A 205 9.21 -4.45 -14.81
N GLU A 206 9.66 -3.20 -14.91
CA GLU A 206 10.35 -2.53 -13.80
C GLU A 206 9.43 -2.41 -12.57
N THR A 207 8.17 -2.06 -12.79
CA THR A 207 7.18 -1.96 -11.69
C THR A 207 6.92 -3.31 -11.02
N CYS A 208 7.02 -4.43 -11.76
CA CYS A 208 6.94 -5.76 -11.15
C CYS A 208 8.06 -5.95 -10.12
N HIS A 209 9.31 -5.60 -10.49
CA HIS A 209 10.46 -5.68 -9.59
C HIS A 209 10.30 -4.76 -8.38
N LEU A 210 9.79 -3.54 -8.58
CA LEU A 210 9.50 -2.62 -7.48
C LEU A 210 8.46 -3.21 -6.51
N LEU A 211 7.48 -3.94 -7.03
CA LEU A 211 6.41 -4.54 -6.25
C LEU A 211 6.72 -5.97 -5.78
N THR A 212 7.95 -6.47 -5.91
CA THR A 212 8.35 -7.86 -5.58
C THR A 212 7.88 -8.30 -4.20
N ASN A 213 7.98 -7.42 -3.21
CA ASN A 213 7.61 -7.72 -1.82
C ASN A 213 6.14 -7.48 -1.49
N SER A 214 5.36 -6.94 -2.43
CA SER A 214 3.94 -6.64 -2.21
C SER A 214 3.10 -7.92 -2.20
N ARG A 215 1.94 -7.84 -1.54
CA ARG A 215 0.92 -8.90 -1.54
C ARG A 215 -0.41 -8.29 -1.95
N LEU A 216 -0.48 -7.83 -3.19
CA LEU A 216 -1.62 -7.07 -3.67
C LEU A 216 -2.90 -7.90 -3.56
N GLN A 217 -3.89 -7.32 -2.89
CA GLN A 217 -5.25 -7.83 -2.80
C GLN A 217 -6.18 -7.07 -3.75
N GLY A 218 -5.93 -5.77 -3.94
CA GLY A 218 -6.71 -4.93 -4.83
C GLY A 218 -5.85 -4.12 -5.77
N LEU A 219 -6.17 -4.15 -7.05
CA LEU A 219 -5.49 -3.35 -8.07
C LEU A 219 -6.49 -2.57 -8.91
N LEU A 220 -6.33 -1.25 -8.93
CA LEU A 220 -7.05 -0.33 -9.80
C LEU A 220 -6.09 0.17 -10.87
N VAL A 221 -6.34 -0.22 -12.12
CA VAL A 221 -5.51 0.16 -13.27
C VAL A 221 -6.21 1.26 -14.07
N ARG A 222 -5.45 2.30 -14.44
CA ARG A 222 -5.97 3.44 -15.22
C ARG A 222 -5.29 3.60 -16.56
N ARG A 223 -6.07 3.94 -17.59
CA ARG A 223 -5.58 4.44 -18.89
C ARG A 223 -4.72 3.46 -19.71
N ILE A 224 -4.96 2.15 -19.59
CA ILE A 224 -4.29 1.16 -20.46
C ILE A 224 -4.71 1.41 -21.91
N CYS A 225 -3.73 1.63 -22.78
CA CYS A 225 -3.98 1.98 -24.18
C CYS A 225 -3.08 1.26 -25.20
N SER A 226 -2.19 0.38 -24.77
CA SER A 226 -1.23 -0.31 -25.65
C SER A 226 -0.96 -1.74 -25.17
N LYS A 227 -0.56 -2.61 -26.10
CA LYS A 227 -0.21 -4.02 -25.80
C LYS A 227 0.94 -4.14 -24.79
N MET A 228 1.94 -3.25 -24.87
CA MET A 228 3.07 -3.25 -23.93
C MET A 228 2.62 -3.07 -22.47
N HIS A 229 1.59 -2.25 -22.23
CA HIS A 229 1.03 -2.09 -20.89
C HIS A 229 0.30 -3.36 -20.40
N VAL A 230 -0.28 -4.15 -21.31
CA VAL A 230 -0.95 -5.41 -20.98
C VAL A 230 0.08 -6.43 -20.49
N ASP A 231 1.19 -6.59 -21.22
CA ASP A 231 2.25 -7.54 -20.85
C ASP A 231 2.85 -7.21 -19.47
N GLY A 232 3.10 -5.93 -19.19
CA GLY A 232 3.57 -5.48 -17.89
C GLY A 232 2.55 -5.72 -16.77
N LEU A 233 1.27 -5.43 -17.03
CA LEU A 233 0.19 -5.70 -16.08
C LEU A 233 0.04 -7.20 -15.80
N CYS A 234 0.07 -8.06 -16.82
CA CYS A 234 -0.01 -9.51 -16.66
C CYS A 234 1.09 -10.04 -15.74
N LYS A 235 2.30 -9.49 -15.80
CA LYS A 235 3.39 -9.86 -14.87
C LYS A 235 3.09 -9.45 -13.43
N ILE A 236 2.55 -8.23 -13.21
CA ILE A 236 2.13 -7.78 -11.87
C ILE A 236 1.04 -8.70 -11.31
N LEU A 237 0.06 -9.06 -12.14
CA LEU A 237 -1.04 -9.95 -11.75
C LEU A 237 -0.54 -11.35 -11.43
N TYR A 238 0.30 -11.92 -12.29
CA TYR A 238 0.88 -13.25 -12.09
C TYR A 238 1.65 -13.33 -10.77
N GLN A 239 2.47 -12.32 -10.47
CA GLN A 239 3.24 -12.24 -9.22
C GLN A 239 2.34 -12.19 -7.97
N ASN A 240 1.11 -11.69 -8.09
CA ASN A 240 0.16 -11.54 -6.98
C ASN A 240 -1.09 -12.43 -7.16
N ARG A 241 -1.02 -13.48 -8.00
CA ARG A 241 -2.20 -14.27 -8.40
C ARG A 241 -2.90 -14.96 -7.23
N GLU A 242 -2.15 -15.29 -6.19
CA GLU A 242 -2.66 -15.94 -4.98
C GLU A 242 -3.37 -14.98 -4.02
N THR A 243 -3.04 -13.68 -4.07
CA THR A 243 -3.54 -12.69 -3.10
C THR A 243 -4.58 -11.76 -3.68
N ILE A 244 -4.60 -11.57 -5.01
CA ILE A 244 -5.54 -10.65 -5.67
C ILE A 244 -6.98 -11.15 -5.49
N THR A 245 -7.81 -10.28 -4.94
CA THR A 245 -9.25 -10.47 -4.75
C THR A 245 -10.08 -9.40 -5.45
N SER A 246 -9.51 -8.25 -5.79
CA SER A 246 -10.22 -7.13 -6.42
C SER A 246 -9.44 -6.55 -7.60
N LEU A 247 -10.06 -6.47 -8.78
CA LEU A 247 -9.51 -5.86 -9.98
C LEU A 247 -10.46 -4.82 -10.55
N GLN A 248 -9.93 -3.63 -10.83
CA GLN A 248 -10.69 -2.55 -11.43
C GLN A 248 -9.93 -1.89 -12.58
N PHE A 249 -10.58 -1.77 -13.73
CA PHE A 249 -10.06 -1.08 -14.91
C PHE A 249 -10.83 0.21 -15.15
N VAL A 250 -10.14 1.34 -15.25
CA VAL A 250 -10.77 2.65 -15.44
C VAL A 250 -10.13 3.41 -16.62
N ASN A 251 -10.96 3.92 -17.54
CA ASN A 251 -10.50 4.67 -18.70
C ASN A 251 -9.52 3.87 -19.61
N CYS A 252 -9.69 2.56 -19.71
CA CYS A 252 -8.84 1.69 -20.52
C CYS A 252 -9.42 1.49 -21.93
N ASN A 253 -8.56 1.22 -22.90
CA ASN A 253 -8.90 0.68 -24.21
C ASN A 253 -8.70 -0.83 -24.15
N ILE A 254 -9.80 -1.56 -24.07
CA ILE A 254 -9.84 -2.99 -23.79
C ILE A 254 -10.20 -3.73 -25.07
N SER A 255 -9.44 -4.78 -25.41
CA SER A 255 -9.75 -5.72 -26.50
C SER A 255 -10.10 -7.10 -25.94
N LEU A 256 -10.46 -8.04 -26.82
CA LEU A 256 -10.65 -9.43 -26.39
C LEU A 256 -9.33 -10.07 -25.94
N ASP A 257 -8.26 -9.86 -26.71
CA ASP A 257 -6.91 -10.33 -26.36
C ASP A 257 -6.45 -9.80 -24.99
N PHE A 258 -6.89 -8.59 -24.61
CA PHE A 258 -6.63 -8.05 -23.27
C PHE A 258 -7.24 -8.95 -22.20
N PHE A 259 -8.52 -9.28 -22.30
CA PHE A 259 -9.18 -10.11 -21.29
C PHE A 259 -8.60 -11.52 -21.24
N ASP A 260 -8.31 -12.13 -22.39
CA ASP A 260 -7.68 -13.45 -22.44
C ASP A 260 -6.32 -13.43 -21.72
N ALA A 261 -5.49 -12.41 -21.96
CA ALA A 261 -4.21 -12.26 -21.29
C ALA A 261 -4.33 -12.05 -19.77
N ILE A 262 -5.34 -11.30 -19.31
CA ILE A 262 -5.61 -11.10 -17.88
C ILE A 262 -6.08 -12.40 -17.22
N CYS A 263 -6.99 -13.13 -17.87
CA CYS A 263 -7.45 -14.43 -17.39
C CYS A 263 -6.31 -15.44 -17.31
N ASP A 264 -5.45 -15.49 -18.34
CA ASP A 264 -4.30 -16.40 -18.38
C ASP A 264 -3.27 -16.05 -17.27
N ALA A 265 -3.05 -14.78 -16.98
CA ALA A 265 -2.16 -14.35 -15.89
C ALA A 265 -2.67 -14.72 -14.49
N LEU A 266 -3.99 -14.83 -14.32
CA LEU A 266 -4.64 -15.14 -13.03
C LEU A 266 -4.99 -16.62 -12.88
N ALA A 267 -4.89 -17.40 -13.95
CA ALA A 267 -5.14 -18.83 -13.91
C ALA A 267 -4.12 -19.51 -13.00
N MET A 268 -4.61 -20.36 -12.11
CA MET A 268 -3.76 -21.21 -11.27
C MET A 268 -3.43 -22.48 -12.05
N GLU A 269 -2.18 -22.92 -11.96
CA GLU A 269 -1.79 -24.23 -12.48
C GLU A 269 -2.68 -25.29 -11.82
N ASP A 270 -3.30 -26.14 -12.64
CA ASP A 270 -4.18 -27.25 -12.26
C ASP A 270 -5.53 -26.91 -11.62
N SER A 271 -5.98 -25.64 -11.64
CA SER A 271 -7.31 -25.27 -11.15
C SER A 271 -7.99 -24.18 -12.01
N PRO A 272 -9.26 -24.37 -12.44
CA PRO A 272 -10.03 -23.32 -13.10
C PRO A 272 -10.50 -22.21 -12.15
N ILE A 273 -10.12 -22.29 -10.86
CA ILE A 273 -10.58 -21.40 -9.78
C ILE A 273 -9.53 -20.30 -9.57
N HIS A 274 -9.96 -19.04 -9.69
CA HIS A 274 -9.15 -17.87 -9.39
C HIS A 274 -9.59 -17.20 -8.07
N GLY A 275 -8.69 -16.45 -7.43
CA GLY A 275 -8.97 -15.75 -6.16
C GLY A 275 -9.84 -14.48 -6.26
N VAL A 276 -10.09 -13.99 -7.48
CA VAL A 276 -10.79 -12.72 -7.72
C VAL A 276 -12.28 -12.80 -7.32
N LYS A 277 -12.69 -11.90 -6.41
CA LYS A 277 -14.06 -11.74 -5.88
C LYS A 277 -14.75 -10.48 -6.40
N HIS A 278 -13.98 -9.46 -6.77
CA HIS A 278 -14.47 -8.20 -7.29
C HIS A 278 -13.78 -7.89 -8.62
N PHE A 279 -14.58 -7.67 -9.66
CA PHE A 279 -14.09 -7.31 -10.98
C PHE A 279 -14.94 -6.17 -11.53
N ALA A 280 -14.31 -5.08 -11.95
CA ALA A 280 -15.02 -3.91 -12.46
C ALA A 280 -14.30 -3.25 -13.63
N VAL A 281 -15.07 -2.84 -14.64
CA VAL A 281 -14.59 -2.05 -15.78
C VAL A 281 -15.43 -0.78 -15.84
N ARG A 282 -14.81 0.39 -15.71
CA ARG A 282 -15.51 1.68 -15.67
C ARG A 282 -14.96 2.63 -16.73
N SER A 283 -15.83 3.37 -17.41
CA SER A 283 -15.45 4.43 -18.35
C SER A 283 -14.40 3.99 -19.40
N SER A 284 -14.40 2.70 -19.74
CA SER A 284 -13.42 2.08 -20.64
C SER A 284 -14.06 1.79 -21.99
N LYS A 285 -13.26 1.81 -23.05
CA LYS A 285 -13.71 1.53 -24.42
C LYS A 285 -13.41 0.08 -24.77
N LEU A 286 -14.39 -0.60 -25.35
CA LEU A 286 -14.21 -1.94 -25.92
C LEU A 286 -13.88 -1.79 -27.41
N ILE A 287 -12.67 -2.21 -27.79
CA ILE A 287 -12.19 -2.18 -29.18
C ILE A 287 -12.52 -3.55 -29.79
N GLU A 288 -13.71 -3.68 -30.36
CA GLU A 288 -14.16 -4.87 -31.06
C GLU A 288 -14.72 -4.54 -32.43
N SER A 289 -14.43 -5.41 -33.40
CA SER A 289 -14.98 -5.36 -34.75
C SER A 289 -16.41 -5.88 -34.82
N ASN A 290 -16.85 -6.71 -33.85
CA ASN A 290 -18.18 -7.34 -33.88
C ASN A 290 -18.64 -7.77 -32.45
N PRO A 291 -19.42 -6.94 -31.72
CA PRO A 291 -19.66 -7.08 -30.29
C PRO A 291 -20.73 -8.10 -29.88
N VAL A 292 -20.82 -9.23 -30.59
CA VAL A 292 -21.96 -10.15 -30.44
C VAL A 292 -21.86 -11.02 -29.18
N SER A 293 -20.67 -11.21 -28.60
CA SER A 293 -20.50 -12.01 -27.39
C SER A 293 -19.18 -11.76 -26.66
N LEU A 294 -19.20 -11.85 -25.33
CA LEU A 294 -17.98 -11.86 -24.50
C LEU A 294 -17.10 -13.09 -24.79
N PRO A 295 -15.76 -13.00 -24.63
CA PRO A 295 -14.86 -14.14 -24.80
C PRO A 295 -15.26 -15.33 -23.92
N PRO A 296 -15.21 -16.56 -24.44
CA PRO A 296 -15.51 -17.75 -23.65
C PRO A 296 -14.67 -17.87 -22.38
N LYS A 297 -13.38 -17.47 -22.43
CA LYS A 297 -12.50 -17.43 -21.25
C LYS A 297 -12.98 -16.42 -20.22
N LEU A 298 -13.35 -15.22 -20.64
CA LEU A 298 -13.90 -14.20 -19.73
C LEU A 298 -15.24 -14.64 -19.13
N VAL A 299 -16.10 -15.29 -19.91
CA VAL A 299 -17.36 -15.86 -19.40
C VAL A 299 -17.08 -16.95 -18.38
N SER A 300 -16.14 -17.87 -18.67
CA SER A 300 -15.72 -18.92 -17.73
C SER A 300 -15.14 -18.32 -16.46
N PHE A 301 -14.28 -17.31 -16.58
CA PHE A 301 -13.69 -16.57 -15.46
C PHE A 301 -14.79 -15.93 -14.60
N LEU A 302 -15.71 -15.19 -15.23
CA LEU A 302 -16.81 -14.56 -14.50
C LEU A 302 -17.77 -15.56 -13.85
N SER A 303 -17.78 -16.81 -14.31
CA SER A 303 -18.65 -17.88 -13.80
C SER A 303 -17.96 -18.77 -12.76
N SER A 304 -16.63 -18.72 -12.60
CA SER A 304 -15.88 -19.68 -11.77
C SER A 304 -15.70 -19.27 -10.30
N GLY A 305 -16.37 -18.20 -9.84
CA GLY A 305 -16.27 -17.74 -8.46
C GLY A 305 -17.53 -17.07 -7.89
N TYR A 306 -17.54 -16.84 -6.58
CA TYR A 306 -18.51 -15.97 -5.88
C TYR A 306 -18.26 -14.50 -6.22
N LEU A 307 -18.23 -14.16 -7.51
CA LEU A 307 -18.02 -12.80 -7.96
C LEU A 307 -19.25 -11.97 -7.58
N VAL A 308 -19.08 -11.02 -6.66
CA VAL A 308 -20.02 -9.92 -6.51
C VAL A 308 -19.70 -8.94 -7.63
N SER A 309 -20.08 -9.34 -8.84
CA SER A 309 -19.86 -8.53 -10.01
C SER A 309 -20.85 -7.37 -9.98
N LEU A 310 -20.39 -6.21 -9.52
CA LEU A 310 -20.95 -4.96 -10.01
C LEU A 310 -20.37 -4.79 -11.42
N LEU A 311 -20.96 -5.50 -12.39
CA LEU A 311 -20.80 -5.24 -13.82
C LEU A 311 -21.42 -3.88 -14.13
N SER A 312 -20.81 -2.83 -13.59
CA SER A 312 -21.15 -1.46 -13.91
C SER A 312 -20.43 -1.12 -15.22
N TRP A 313 -20.93 -1.62 -16.35
CA TRP A 313 -20.58 -1.09 -17.67
C TRP A 313 -21.15 0.33 -17.82
N HIS A 314 -20.83 1.24 -16.90
CA HIS A 314 -21.17 2.64 -17.05
C HIS A 314 -20.25 3.20 -18.14
N SER A 315 -20.84 3.35 -19.33
CA SER A 315 -20.29 3.99 -20.52
C SER A 315 -19.21 3.20 -21.29
N ILE A 316 -19.49 1.97 -21.72
CA ILE A 316 -18.87 1.52 -22.98
C ILE A 316 -19.48 2.36 -24.09
N VAL A 317 -18.66 3.19 -24.71
CA VAL A 317 -18.99 3.76 -26.02
C VAL A 317 -18.62 2.70 -27.06
N TYR A 318 -19.63 2.03 -27.62
CA TYR A 318 -19.44 1.26 -28.84
C TYR A 318 -19.15 2.24 -29.96
N ASN A 319 -17.90 2.28 -30.44
CA ASN A 319 -17.62 2.92 -31.72
C ASN A 319 -18.05 1.95 -32.82
N THR A 320 -19.32 2.01 -33.21
CA THR A 320 -19.72 1.59 -34.55
C THR A 320 -19.05 2.56 -35.51
N LEU A 321 -17.98 2.11 -36.17
CA LEU A 321 -17.48 2.76 -37.37
C LEU A 321 -18.60 2.72 -38.41
N GLN A 322 -19.35 3.81 -38.55
CA GLN A 322 -20.15 4.06 -39.75
C GLN A 322 -19.19 4.41 -40.88
N SER A 323 -19.11 3.48 -41.84
CA SER A 323 -18.78 3.60 -43.27
C SER A 323 -17.70 4.61 -43.68
#